data_AF-A0A6G0KNA6-F1
#
_entry.id   AF-A0A6G0KNA6-F1
#
_cell.length_a   1.000
_cell.length_b   1.000
_cell.length_c   1.000
_cell.angle_alpha   90.00
_cell.angle_beta   90.00
_cell.angle_gamma   90.00
#
_symmetry.space_group_name_H-M   'P 1'
#
loop_
_entity.id
_entity.type
_entity.pdbx_description
1 polymer ?
#
loop_
_entity_poly.entity_id
_entity_poly.type
_entity_poly.pdbx_seq_one_letter_code
_entity_poly.pdbx_strand_id
1 'polypeptide(L)'
;MFLTGEPDNVSNMRPCDIWKELEIKYGAGDAGGVIELRRQWDRINVSNWSNLGGGLFTQLKKVRNEINRKMSGLVGKEMVSEHWLCMEVLAQLPSEFWGSSISLTEEWFTVENVEVSLWCVFADRSKKEITNLTNKRHPVASNVAKKFT
;
A
#
# COMPACT_ATOMS: atom_id res chain seq x y z
N MET A 1 -9.10 14.66 -35.00
CA MET A 1 -7.85 15.37 -35.33
C MET A 1 -6.75 14.71 -34.53
N PHE A 2 -6.11 13.70 -35.11
CA PHE A 2 -5.05 12.92 -34.47
C PHE A 2 -3.73 13.36 -35.13
N LEU A 3 -2.67 13.52 -34.35
CA LEU A 3 -1.28 13.79 -34.78
C LEU A 3 -0.91 15.27 -35.03
N THR A 4 -0.93 16.10 -33.99
CA THR A 4 -0.07 17.30 -33.95
C THR A 4 0.98 17.11 -32.86
N GLY A 5 2.11 16.50 -33.23
CA GLY A 5 3.25 16.34 -32.32
C GLY A 5 4.17 15.15 -32.59
N GLU A 6 4.05 14.39 -33.68
CA GLU A 6 5.06 13.39 -34.01
C GLU A 6 6.39 14.05 -34.41
N PRO A 7 7.55 13.49 -34.01
CA PRO A 7 8.82 13.94 -34.57
C PRO A 7 8.81 13.69 -36.08
N ASP A 8 9.31 14.62 -36.88
CA ASP A 8 9.25 14.62 -38.36
C ASP A 8 9.88 13.39 -39.05
N ASN A 9 10.38 12.41 -38.29
CA ASN A 9 11.07 11.21 -38.76
C ASN A 9 10.41 9.87 -38.35
N VAL A 10 9.17 9.84 -37.85
CA VAL A 10 8.51 8.58 -37.45
C VAL A 10 8.50 7.55 -38.59
N SER A 11 8.37 8.00 -39.85
CA SER A 11 8.42 7.13 -41.03
C SER A 11 9.75 6.38 -41.23
N ASN A 12 10.84 6.83 -40.58
CA ASN A 12 12.18 6.23 -40.67
C ASN A 12 12.57 5.47 -39.40
N MET A 13 11.75 5.50 -38.36
CA MET A 13 11.99 4.76 -37.12
C MET A 13 11.59 3.30 -37.28
N ARG A 14 12.33 2.40 -36.59
CA ARG A 14 11.90 0.99 -36.53
C ARG A 14 10.63 0.90 -35.68
N PRO A 15 9.71 -0.05 -35.95
CA PRO A 15 8.45 -0.19 -35.21
C PRO A 15 8.62 -0.25 -33.67
N CYS A 16 9.69 -0.87 -33.18
CA CYS A 16 9.99 -0.92 -31.73
C CYS A 16 10.37 0.45 -31.15
N ASP A 17 11.06 1.29 -31.92
CA ASP A 17 11.48 2.63 -31.49
C ASP A 17 10.28 3.60 -31.50
N ILE A 18 9.36 3.44 -32.47
CA ILE A 18 8.07 4.13 -32.50
C ILE A 18 7.23 3.76 -31.27
N TRP A 19 7.15 2.47 -30.93
CA TRP A 19 6.40 2.05 -29.74
C TRP A 19 6.96 2.61 -28.45
N LYS A 20 8.29 2.64 -28.33
CA LYS A 20 8.99 3.19 -27.17
C LYS A 20 8.75 4.69 -27.03
N GLU A 21 8.80 5.45 -28.12
CA GLU A 21 8.46 6.87 -28.15
C GLU A 21 7.00 7.13 -27.76
N LEU A 22 6.06 6.31 -28.26
CA LEU A 22 4.64 6.41 -27.88
C LEU A 22 4.41 6.07 -26.39
N GLU A 23 5.08 5.05 -25.85
CA GLU A 23 5.03 4.73 -24.42
C GLU A 23 5.61 5.84 -23.55
N ILE A 24 6.69 6.49 -23.98
CA ILE A 24 7.31 7.62 -23.28
C ILE A 24 6.39 8.85 -23.33
N LYS A 25 5.77 9.12 -24.49
CA LYS A 25 5.02 10.34 -24.77
C LYS A 25 3.58 10.31 -24.27
N TYR A 26 2.95 9.13 -24.25
CA TYR A 26 1.59 8.93 -23.77
C TYR A 26 1.52 8.10 -22.48
N GLY A 27 2.66 7.61 -21.99
CA GLY A 27 2.95 7.52 -20.57
C GLY A 27 2.04 6.62 -19.74
N ALA A 28 1.52 5.53 -20.30
CA ALA A 28 0.91 4.45 -19.52
C ALA A 28 1.04 3.11 -20.24
N GLY A 29 2.25 2.78 -20.72
CA GLY A 29 2.56 1.41 -21.13
C GLY A 29 2.13 0.41 -20.05
N ASP A 30 1.82 -0.81 -20.47
CA ASP A 30 1.19 -1.81 -19.61
C ASP A 30 1.98 -2.06 -18.32
N ALA A 31 3.28 -2.30 -18.44
CA ALA A 31 4.19 -2.43 -17.31
C ALA A 31 4.34 -1.12 -16.51
N GLY A 32 4.50 0.02 -17.19
CA GLY A 32 4.68 1.32 -16.54
C GLY A 32 3.53 1.71 -15.63
N GLY A 33 2.29 1.46 -16.06
CA GLY A 33 1.11 1.71 -15.22
C GLY A 33 0.99 0.75 -14.03
N VAL A 34 1.43 -0.51 -14.14
CA VAL A 34 1.52 -1.40 -12.97
C VAL A 34 2.56 -0.89 -11.97
N ILE A 35 3.71 -0.43 -12.45
CA ILE A 35 4.75 0.17 -11.59
C ILE A 35 4.26 1.43 -10.90
N GLU A 36 3.47 2.28 -11.58
CA GLU A 36 2.90 3.46 -10.91
C GLU A 36 1.87 3.09 -9.85
N LEU A 37 1.03 2.08 -10.08
CA LEU A 37 0.13 1.56 -9.04
C LEU A 37 0.92 0.97 -7.86
N ARG A 38 2.04 0.29 -8.11
CA ARG A 38 2.94 -0.17 -7.05
C ARG A 38 3.54 1.00 -6.26
N ARG A 39 3.96 2.07 -6.93
CA ARG A 39 4.45 3.28 -6.24
C ARG A 39 3.34 3.96 -5.43
N GLN A 40 2.09 3.93 -5.89
CA GLN A 40 0.94 4.40 -5.11
C GLN A 40 0.76 3.57 -3.83
N TRP A 41 0.87 2.24 -3.92
CA TRP A 41 0.87 1.35 -2.76
C TRP A 41 1.95 1.74 -1.75
N ASP A 42 3.19 1.90 -2.20
CA ASP A 42 4.32 2.26 -1.33
C ASP A 42 4.08 3.62 -0.66
N ARG A 43 3.50 4.60 -1.38
CA ARG A 43 3.10 5.90 -0.81
C ARG A 43 2.04 5.76 0.28
N ILE A 44 1.05 4.88 0.12
CA ILE A 44 0.03 4.61 1.15
C ILE A 44 0.69 4.01 2.40
N ASN A 45 1.57 3.04 2.23
CA ASN A 45 2.28 2.38 3.34
C ASN A 45 3.09 3.36 4.20
N VAL A 46 3.74 4.35 3.59
CA VAL A 46 4.49 5.37 4.34
C VAL A 46 3.64 6.58 4.76
N SER A 47 2.42 6.71 4.23
CA SER A 47 1.53 7.82 4.54
C SER A 47 1.12 7.83 6.02
N ASN A 48 0.75 9.01 6.49
CA ASN A 48 0.08 9.18 7.77
C ASN A 48 -1.43 9.21 7.58
N TRP A 49 -2.03 8.03 7.41
CA TRP A 49 -3.47 7.87 7.25
C TRP A 49 -4.26 8.32 8.49
N SER A 50 -5.45 8.90 8.24
CA SER A 50 -6.30 9.52 9.24
C SER A 50 -7.10 8.53 10.08
N ASN A 51 -7.43 7.37 9.52
CA ASN A 51 -8.08 6.27 10.24
C ASN A 51 -7.82 4.93 9.55
N LEU A 52 -8.10 3.85 10.29
CA LEU A 52 -7.78 2.49 9.87
C LEU A 52 -8.69 2.01 8.72
N GLY A 53 -10.01 2.09 8.85
CA GLY A 53 -10.95 1.55 7.86
C GLY A 53 -11.06 2.41 6.59
N GLY A 54 -11.56 3.64 6.73
CA GLY A 54 -11.78 4.57 5.63
C GLY A 54 -10.49 5.14 5.00
N GLY A 55 -9.40 5.15 5.77
CA GLY A 55 -8.08 5.58 5.34
C GLY A 55 -7.27 4.41 4.78
N LEU A 56 -6.72 3.58 5.67
CA LEU A 56 -5.76 2.55 5.28
C LEU A 56 -6.39 1.42 4.44
N PHE A 57 -7.40 0.71 4.98
CA PHE A 57 -8.01 -0.42 4.30
C PHE A 57 -8.63 -0.04 2.96
N THR A 58 -9.40 1.05 2.93
CA THR A 58 -10.07 1.53 1.71
C THR A 58 -9.05 1.85 0.60
N GLN A 59 -7.97 2.57 0.93
CA GLN A 59 -6.96 2.93 -0.08
C GLN A 59 -6.18 1.71 -0.58
N LEU A 60 -5.75 0.81 0.31
CA LEU A 60 -5.02 -0.39 -0.10
C LEU A 60 -5.90 -1.36 -0.90
N LYS A 61 -7.16 -1.57 -0.51
CA LYS A 61 -8.12 -2.38 -1.28
C LYS A 61 -8.30 -1.82 -2.70
N LYS A 62 -8.43 -0.49 -2.83
CA LYS A 62 -8.56 0.17 -4.13
C LYS A 62 -7.34 -0.08 -5.01
N VAL A 63 -6.13 0.18 -4.51
CA VAL A 63 -4.90 -0.01 -5.29
C VAL A 63 -4.67 -1.50 -5.60
N ARG A 64 -4.94 -2.42 -4.67
CA ARG A 64 -4.93 -3.88 -4.92
C ARG A 64 -5.82 -4.23 -6.11
N ASN A 65 -7.06 -3.76 -6.10
CA ASN A 65 -8.02 -4.08 -7.17
C ASN A 65 -7.57 -3.53 -8.52
N GLU A 66 -6.98 -2.34 -8.55
CA GLU A 66 -6.42 -1.77 -9.78
C GLU A 66 -5.20 -2.55 -10.28
N ILE A 67 -4.28 -2.95 -9.39
CA ILE A 67 -3.13 -3.81 -9.71
C ILE A 67 -3.63 -5.15 -10.25
N ASN A 68 -4.51 -5.84 -9.54
CA ASN A 68 -5.00 -7.16 -9.93
C ASN A 68 -5.80 -7.10 -11.23
N ARG A 69 -6.65 -6.08 -11.43
CA ARG A 69 -7.34 -5.89 -12.71
C ARG A 69 -6.34 -5.76 -13.86
N LYS A 70 -5.31 -4.94 -13.69
CA LYS A 70 -4.31 -4.73 -14.74
C LYS A 70 -3.49 -6.00 -14.97
N MET A 71 -2.97 -6.63 -13.92
CA MET A 71 -2.19 -7.85 -14.01
C MET A 71 -2.97 -9.02 -14.60
N SER A 72 -4.25 -9.18 -14.24
CA SER A 72 -5.13 -10.17 -14.87
C SER A 72 -5.31 -9.91 -16.37
N GLY A 73 -5.42 -8.64 -16.79
CA GLY A 73 -5.49 -8.29 -18.20
C GLY A 73 -4.20 -8.53 -18.98
N LEU A 74 -3.04 -8.39 -18.34
CA LEU A 74 -1.72 -8.46 -19.00
C LEU A 74 -1.08 -9.85 -18.96
N VAL A 75 -1.18 -10.54 -17.83
CA VAL A 75 -0.50 -11.82 -17.58
C VAL A 75 -1.46 -12.93 -17.13
N GLY A 76 -2.77 -12.68 -17.17
CA GLY A 76 -3.80 -13.68 -16.87
C GLY A 76 -3.89 -14.08 -15.40
N LYS A 77 -3.26 -13.33 -14.48
CA LYS A 77 -3.21 -13.66 -13.04
C LYS A 77 -3.28 -12.41 -12.18
N GLU A 78 -3.97 -12.55 -11.05
CA GLU A 78 -3.88 -11.58 -9.96
C GLU A 78 -2.49 -11.63 -9.32
N MET A 79 -1.98 -10.47 -8.91
CA MET A 79 -0.63 -10.36 -8.34
C MET A 79 -0.65 -10.23 -6.82
N VAL A 80 -1.61 -9.48 -6.28
CA VAL A 80 -1.72 -9.18 -4.85
C VAL A 80 -2.86 -10.00 -4.27
N SER A 81 -2.52 -11.08 -3.58
CA SER A 81 -3.50 -11.91 -2.89
C SER A 81 -4.14 -11.16 -1.71
N GLU A 82 -5.30 -11.65 -1.27
CA GLU A 82 -5.95 -11.16 -0.06
C GLU A 82 -5.04 -11.29 1.17
N HIS A 83 -4.38 -12.44 1.30
CA HIS A 83 -3.45 -12.75 2.37
C HIS A 83 -2.26 -11.77 2.41
N TRP A 84 -1.75 -11.36 1.24
CA TRP A 84 -0.69 -10.36 1.16
C TRP A 84 -1.17 -8.98 1.64
N LEU A 85 -2.38 -8.58 1.26
CA LEU A 85 -2.98 -7.33 1.76
C LEU A 85 -3.11 -7.34 3.30
N CYS A 86 -3.54 -8.45 3.89
CA CYS A 86 -3.57 -8.59 5.35
C CYS A 86 -2.19 -8.38 5.98
N MET A 87 -1.15 -9.03 5.45
CA MET A 87 0.23 -8.88 5.94
C MET A 87 0.73 -7.43 5.85
N GLU A 88 0.45 -6.74 4.75
CA GLU A 88 0.85 -5.34 4.54
C GLU A 88 0.16 -4.36 5.50
N VAL A 89 -1.09 -4.62 5.88
CA VAL A 89 -1.79 -3.85 6.91
C VAL A 89 -1.18 -4.13 8.30
N LEU A 90 -0.99 -5.41 8.64
CA LEU A 90 -0.46 -5.81 9.95
C LEU A 90 0.97 -5.30 10.16
N ALA A 91 1.81 -5.28 9.12
CA ALA A 91 3.17 -4.77 9.17
C ALA A 91 3.27 -3.27 9.52
N GLN A 92 2.19 -2.51 9.37
CA GLN A 92 2.16 -1.08 9.72
C GLN A 92 1.82 -0.82 11.19
N LEU A 93 1.38 -1.85 11.92
CA LEU A 93 0.79 -1.70 13.24
C LEU A 93 1.65 -2.40 14.30
N PRO A 94 1.76 -1.83 15.50
CA PRO A 94 2.53 -2.41 16.59
C PRO A 94 1.93 -3.77 17.03
N SER A 95 2.68 -4.85 16.81
CA SER A 95 2.20 -6.24 16.99
C SER A 95 1.84 -6.58 18.43
N GLU A 96 2.37 -5.85 19.41
CA GLU A 96 2.04 -6.02 20.83
C GLU A 96 0.58 -5.68 21.17
N PHE A 97 -0.17 -5.06 20.25
CA PHE A 97 -1.58 -4.74 20.44
C PHE A 97 -2.52 -5.72 19.73
N TRP A 98 -2.13 -6.25 18.57
CA TRP A 98 -3.00 -7.09 17.74
C TRP A 98 -2.55 -8.54 17.62
N GLY A 99 -1.32 -8.89 18.00
CA GLY A 99 -0.72 -10.20 17.74
C GLY A 99 -1.53 -11.38 18.31
N SER A 100 -2.17 -11.21 19.46
CA SER A 100 -3.04 -12.22 20.08
C SER A 100 -4.47 -12.26 19.50
N SER A 101 -4.85 -11.26 18.71
CA SER A 101 -6.20 -11.11 18.15
C SER A 101 -6.32 -11.62 16.72
N ILE A 102 -5.21 -11.95 16.06
CA ILE A 102 -5.19 -12.43 14.67
C ILE A 102 -4.94 -13.94 14.64
N SER A 103 -5.84 -14.68 13.97
CA SER A 103 -5.66 -16.11 13.70
C SER A 103 -5.02 -16.31 12.32
N LEU A 104 -3.91 -17.04 12.28
CA LEU A 104 -3.20 -17.40 11.03
C LEU A 104 -3.67 -18.77 10.51
N THR A 105 -4.97 -18.87 10.24
CA THR A 105 -5.62 -20.07 9.67
C THR A 105 -6.38 -19.69 8.42
N GLU A 106 -6.47 -20.58 7.44
CA GLU A 106 -7.13 -20.31 6.14
C GLU A 106 -8.56 -19.76 6.30
N GLU A 107 -9.34 -20.30 7.23
CA GLU A 107 -10.71 -19.86 7.52
C GLU A 107 -10.80 -18.41 8.05
N TRP A 108 -9.79 -17.97 8.81
CA TRP A 108 -9.87 -16.74 9.61
C TRP A 108 -8.96 -15.63 9.10
N PHE A 109 -7.94 -15.94 8.30
CA PHE A 109 -7.00 -14.95 7.79
C PHE A 109 -7.50 -14.27 6.51
N THR A 110 -8.69 -13.67 6.60
CA THR A 110 -9.35 -12.91 5.53
C THR A 110 -9.27 -11.41 5.83
N VAL A 111 -9.47 -10.56 4.81
CA VAL A 111 -9.41 -9.11 5.01
C VAL A 111 -10.52 -8.63 5.95
N GLU A 112 -11.71 -9.22 5.87
CA GLU A 112 -12.84 -8.88 6.75
C GLU A 112 -12.52 -9.16 8.22
N ASN A 113 -12.05 -10.38 8.52
CA ASN A 113 -11.73 -10.78 9.89
C ASN A 113 -10.57 -9.97 10.47
N VAL A 114 -9.53 -9.69 9.67
CA VAL A 114 -8.41 -8.85 10.08
C VAL A 114 -8.88 -7.42 10.34
N GLU A 115 -9.71 -6.85 9.48
CA GLU A 115 -10.27 -5.50 9.65
C GLU A 115 -11.11 -5.38 10.92
N VAL A 116 -12.00 -6.34 11.19
CA VAL A 116 -12.79 -6.40 12.42
C VAL A 116 -11.89 -6.53 13.66
N SER A 117 -10.90 -7.42 13.62
CA SER A 117 -9.98 -7.62 14.74
C SER A 117 -9.18 -6.36 15.06
N LEU A 118 -8.67 -5.68 14.03
CA LEU A 118 -7.94 -4.44 14.21
C LEU A 118 -8.85 -3.28 14.63
N TRP A 119 -10.11 -3.25 14.18
CA TRP A 119 -11.11 -2.29 14.65
C TRP A 119 -11.39 -2.46 16.15
N CYS A 120 -11.50 -3.70 16.65
CA CYS A 120 -11.66 -3.95 18.08
C CYS A 120 -10.47 -3.47 18.92
N VAL A 121 -9.25 -3.47 18.35
CA VAL A 121 -8.02 -3.06 19.04
C VAL A 121 -7.80 -1.55 18.97
N PHE A 122 -7.95 -0.96 17.78
CA PHE A 122 -7.56 0.42 17.50
C PHE A 122 -8.73 1.37 17.24
N ALA A 123 -9.95 0.86 17.04
CA ALA A 123 -11.11 1.62 16.58
C ALA A 123 -10.77 2.46 15.33
N ASP A 124 -11.25 3.71 15.27
CA ASP A 124 -11.01 4.62 14.14
C ASP A 124 -9.76 5.50 14.32
N ARG A 125 -8.80 5.09 15.15
CA ARG A 125 -7.57 5.88 15.39
C ARG A 125 -6.75 6.05 14.12
N SER A 126 -6.03 7.16 14.03
CA SER A 126 -5.01 7.45 13.03
C SER A 126 -3.68 6.73 13.31
N LYS A 127 -2.80 6.67 12.29
CA LYS A 127 -1.44 6.10 12.44
C LYS A 127 -0.64 6.79 13.54
N LYS A 128 -0.73 8.13 13.61
CA LYS A 128 -0.09 8.96 14.65
C LYS A 128 -0.57 8.60 16.04
N GLU A 129 -1.89 8.46 16.24
CA GLU A 129 -2.44 8.11 17.54
C GLU A 129 -1.99 6.72 17.99
N ILE A 130 -1.99 5.74 17.09
CA ILE A 130 -1.52 4.38 17.37
C ILE A 130 -0.03 4.40 17.73
N THR A 131 0.80 5.10 16.96
CA THR A 131 2.24 5.25 17.24
C THR A 131 2.48 5.87 18.63
N ASN A 132 1.66 6.86 19.02
CA ASN A 132 1.74 7.48 20.34
C ASN A 132 1.35 6.54 21.49
N LEU A 133 0.51 5.52 21.25
CA LEU A 133 0.18 4.51 22.27
C LEU A 133 1.42 3.69 22.65
N THR A 134 2.23 3.31 21.66
CA THR A 134 3.49 2.58 21.87
C THR A 134 4.49 3.40 22.68
N ASN A 135 4.62 4.70 22.36
CA ASN A 135 5.51 5.63 23.08
C ASN A 135 5.10 5.86 24.55
N LYS A 136 3.80 5.79 24.86
CA LYS A 136 3.31 5.90 26.24
C LYS A 136 3.53 4.62 27.06
N ARG A 137 3.50 3.44 26.43
CA ARG A 137 3.79 2.15 27.09
C ARG A 137 5.27 1.97 27.41
N HIS A 138 6.16 2.61 26.66
CA HIS A 138 7.60 2.67 26.95
C HIS A 138 7.94 4.05 27.51
N PRO A 139 7.66 4.35 28.79
CA PRO A 139 8.19 5.58 29.37
C PRO A 139 9.70 5.54 29.19
N VAL A 140 10.22 6.54 28.46
CA VAL A 140 11.64 6.87 28.45
C VAL A 140 12.10 6.78 29.90
N ALA A 141 13.02 5.86 30.19
CA ALA A 141 13.63 5.76 31.50
C ALA A 141 14.25 7.13 31.81
N SER A 142 13.48 7.97 32.49
CA SER A 142 13.94 9.27 32.95
C SER A 142 15.01 8.94 33.97
N ASN A 143 16.26 9.13 33.59
CA ASN A 143 17.40 9.12 34.48
C ASN A 143 17.20 10.24 35.51
N VAL A 144 16.42 9.98 36.54
CA VAL A 144 16.43 10.76 37.77
C VAL A 144 17.76 10.43 38.43
N ALA A 145 18.78 11.19 38.06
CA ALA A 145 20.02 11.27 38.81
C ALA A 145 19.64 11.68 40.24
N LYS A 146 19.61 10.69 41.15
CA LYS A 146 19.56 10.94 42.58
C LYS A 146 20.84 11.68 42.95
N LYS A 147 20.77 13.00 43.04
CA LYS A 147 21.75 13.77 43.81
C LYS A 147 21.48 13.46 45.27
N PHE A 148 22.27 12.53 45.82
CA PHE A 148 22.45 12.45 47.26
C PHE A 148 23.29 13.67 47.66
N THR A 149 22.74 14.49 48.55
CA THR A 149 23.47 15.52 49.29
C THR A 149 23.56 15.04 50.72
#